data_AF-A0A538APG8-F1
#
_entry.id   AF-A0A538APG8-F1
#
_cell.length_a   1.000
_cell.length_b   1.000
_cell.length_c   1.000
_cell.angle_alpha   90.00
_cell.angle_beta   90.00
_cell.angle_gamma   90.00
#
_symmetry.space_group_name_H-M   'P 1'
#
loop_
_entity.id
_entity.type
_entity.pdbx_description
1 polymer ?
#
loop_
_entity_poly.entity_id
_entity_poly.type
_entity_poly.pdbx_seq_one_letter_code
_entity_poly.pdbx_strand_id
1 'polypeptide(L)'
;MKEAEARQREAERVRREAEAEAEAAQRAAEKEAKRLAREQTQNQKEAEKKAKKDTKKAAAAAAKAAQQVETHRQEVTGEAKPHRKSRLDKRYDRQVAALGLLEGETVTIMADGRSGVRRATMFITRYRVAIVGRSRRRTMVRWIPLEEVTKIETAWRGAPTLIVNAPIEVLPFKQRAKSTLQQLTRLVQSEVREARAGGGRRHSADLMQDWNDRMNQMLDSSAGRFRLWIRRHPWFTLVWLASLVPVAYFISRSRI
;
A
#
# COMPACT_ATOMS: atom_id res chain seq x y z
N MET A 1 24.16 39.80 83.22
CA MET A 1 24.48 39.65 81.78
C MET A 1 24.28 38.21 81.27
N LYS A 2 24.81 37.17 81.93
CA LYS A 2 24.71 35.77 81.44
C LYS A 2 23.31 35.14 81.45
N GLU A 3 22.43 35.49 82.38
CA GLU A 3 21.06 34.91 82.46
C GLU A 3 20.10 35.45 81.38
N ALA A 4 20.26 36.71 80.96
CA ALA A 4 19.43 37.30 79.91
C ALA A 4 19.72 36.66 78.54
N GLU A 5 20.98 36.34 78.27
CA GLU A 5 21.42 35.67 77.04
C GLU A 5 20.96 34.20 76.99
N ALA A 6 20.93 33.52 78.15
CA ALA A 6 20.39 32.16 78.26
C ALA A 6 18.88 32.11 77.96
N ARG A 7 18.09 33.05 78.52
CA ARG A 7 16.65 33.15 78.25
C ARG A 7 16.33 33.52 76.80
N GLN A 8 17.15 34.35 76.16
CA GLN A 8 17.00 34.67 74.74
C GLN A 8 17.25 33.44 73.85
N ARG A 9 18.27 32.62 74.16
CA ARG A 9 18.55 31.38 73.42
C ARG A 9 17.46 30.33 73.60
N GLU A 10 16.88 30.21 74.79
CA GLU A 10 15.73 29.32 75.02
C GLU A 10 14.47 29.79 74.26
N ALA A 11 14.18 31.10 74.29
CA ALA A 11 13.06 31.66 73.53
C ALA A 11 13.24 31.47 72.01
N GLU A 12 14.46 31.56 71.50
CA GLU A 12 14.76 31.32 70.08
C GLU A 12 14.65 29.84 69.71
N ARG A 13 15.02 28.91 70.60
CA ARG A 13 14.82 27.47 70.39
C ARG A 13 13.35 27.10 70.33
N VAL A 14 12.54 27.60 71.26
CA VAL A 14 11.08 27.36 71.28
C VAL A 14 10.42 27.91 70.02
N ARG A 15 10.86 29.07 69.51
CA ARG A 15 10.36 29.62 68.24
C ARG A 15 10.73 28.73 67.04
N ARG A 16 11.96 28.24 66.97
CA ARG A 16 12.41 27.34 65.88
C ARG A 16 11.72 25.98 65.94
N GLU A 17 11.45 25.46 67.13
CA GLU A 17 10.68 24.22 67.32
C GLU A 17 9.21 24.42 66.89
N ALA A 18 8.59 25.54 67.27
CA ALA A 18 7.23 25.88 66.84
C ALA A 18 7.13 26.12 65.32
N GLU A 19 8.13 26.76 64.70
CA GLU A 19 8.21 26.93 63.25
C GLU A 19 8.40 25.58 62.52
N ALA A 20 9.21 24.68 63.07
CA ALA A 20 9.41 23.34 62.52
C ALA A 20 8.15 22.47 62.61
N GLU A 21 7.40 22.57 63.72
CA GLU A 21 6.11 21.88 63.87
C GLU A 21 5.04 22.44 62.91
N ALA A 22 5.00 23.77 62.73
CA ALA A 22 4.10 24.39 61.77
C ALA A 22 4.43 23.98 60.32
N GLU A 23 5.71 23.90 59.95
CA GLU A 23 6.14 23.46 58.63
C GLU A 23 5.84 21.97 58.41
N ALA A 24 6.02 21.12 59.44
CA ALA A 24 5.67 19.71 59.38
C ALA A 24 4.15 19.51 59.18
N ALA A 25 3.32 20.28 59.87
CA ALA A 25 1.86 20.26 59.72
C ALA A 25 1.41 20.71 58.32
N GLN A 26 2.02 21.76 57.76
CA GLN A 26 1.73 22.21 56.40
C GLN A 26 2.11 21.17 55.34
N ARG A 27 3.28 20.52 55.49
CA ARG A 27 3.71 19.45 54.59
C ARG A 27 2.84 18.20 54.68
N ALA A 28 2.29 17.89 55.85
CA ALA A 28 1.32 16.80 56.02
C ALA A 28 0.00 17.11 55.29
N ALA A 29 -0.53 18.33 55.49
CA ALA A 29 -1.75 18.79 54.81
C ALA A 29 -1.60 18.82 53.28
N GLU A 30 -0.44 19.27 52.75
CA GLU A 30 -0.19 19.29 51.31
C GLU A 30 -0.10 17.87 50.71
N LYS A 31 0.44 16.90 51.45
CA LYS A 31 0.50 15.50 51.03
C LYS A 31 -0.90 14.88 50.97
N GLU A 32 -1.75 15.16 51.94
CA GLU A 32 -3.15 14.69 51.94
C GLU A 32 -3.95 15.34 50.81
N ALA A 33 -3.80 16.65 50.59
CA ALA A 33 -4.45 17.34 49.48
C ALA A 33 -4.02 16.77 48.12
N LYS A 34 -2.73 16.47 47.92
CA LYS A 34 -2.23 15.81 46.71
C LYS A 34 -2.76 14.40 46.53
N ARG A 35 -2.97 13.65 47.63
CA ARG A 35 -3.55 12.31 47.58
C ARG A 35 -5.02 12.35 47.16
N LEU A 36 -5.82 13.24 47.76
CA LEU A 36 -7.23 13.42 47.42
C LEU A 36 -7.42 13.88 45.97
N ALA A 37 -6.58 14.79 45.47
CA ALA A 37 -6.62 15.21 44.07
C ALA A 37 -6.31 14.06 43.09
N ARG A 38 -5.40 13.15 43.45
CA ARG A 38 -5.09 11.95 42.66
C ARG A 38 -6.24 10.94 42.66
N GLU A 39 -6.91 10.73 43.79
CA GLU A 39 -8.07 9.85 43.88
C GLU A 39 -9.26 10.39 43.06
N GLN A 40 -9.52 11.70 43.11
CA GLN A 40 -10.58 12.32 42.30
C GLN A 40 -10.31 12.20 40.80
N THR A 41 -9.07 12.43 40.36
CA THR A 41 -8.71 12.30 38.93
C THR A 41 -8.74 10.86 38.42
N GLN A 42 -8.45 9.87 39.27
CA GLN A 42 -8.64 8.46 38.93
C GLN A 42 -10.12 8.09 38.79
N ASN A 43 -10.96 8.52 39.74
CA ASN A 43 -12.41 8.26 39.71
C ASN A 43 -13.09 8.90 38.47
N GLN A 44 -12.68 10.11 38.09
CA GLN A 44 -13.18 10.75 36.86
C GLN A 44 -12.80 9.97 35.59
N LYS A 45 -11.55 9.50 35.49
CA LYS A 45 -11.10 8.69 34.34
C LYS A 45 -11.81 7.34 34.25
N GLU A 46 -12.13 6.72 35.37
CA GLU A 46 -12.90 5.47 35.39
C GLU A 46 -14.36 5.69 35.00
N ALA A 47 -14.98 6.77 35.47
CA ALA A 47 -16.34 7.16 35.09
C ALA A 47 -16.44 7.43 33.58
N GLU A 48 -15.49 8.17 33.00
CA GLU A 48 -15.45 8.42 31.55
C GLU A 48 -15.28 7.14 30.73
N LYS A 49 -14.45 6.19 31.21
CA LYS A 49 -14.28 4.89 30.53
C LYS A 49 -15.57 4.07 30.53
N LYS A 50 -16.31 4.07 31.64
CA LYS A 50 -17.62 3.41 31.72
C LYS A 50 -18.64 4.07 30.78
N ALA A 51 -18.74 5.40 30.79
CA ALA A 51 -19.63 6.14 29.90
C ALA A 51 -19.32 5.91 28.39
N LYS A 52 -18.04 5.86 28.00
CA LYS A 52 -17.63 5.54 26.62
C LYS A 52 -17.96 4.08 26.24
N LYS A 53 -17.92 3.16 27.20
CA LYS A 53 -18.26 1.75 26.97
C LYS A 53 -19.78 1.59 26.79
N ASP A 54 -20.57 2.29 27.59
CA ASP A 54 -22.04 2.22 27.54
C ASP A 54 -22.59 2.88 26.28
N THR A 55 -22.05 4.03 25.88
CA THR A 55 -22.41 4.68 24.60
C THR A 55 -22.06 3.81 23.38
N LYS A 56 -20.91 3.13 23.39
CA LYS A 56 -20.53 2.18 22.33
C LYS A 56 -21.47 0.97 22.28
N LYS A 57 -21.92 0.48 23.44
CA LYS A 57 -22.89 -0.64 23.53
C LYS A 57 -24.27 -0.22 23.03
N ALA A 58 -24.72 0.98 23.37
CA ALA A 58 -25.97 1.55 22.87
C ALA A 58 -25.95 1.79 21.36
N ALA A 59 -24.86 2.33 20.81
CA ALA A 59 -24.70 2.51 19.36
C ALA A 59 -24.69 1.17 18.60
N ALA A 60 -24.07 0.13 19.16
CA ALA A 60 -24.08 -1.21 18.58
C ALA A 60 -25.48 -1.87 18.62
N ALA A 61 -26.28 -1.61 19.66
CA ALA A 61 -27.66 -2.08 19.75
C ALA A 61 -28.56 -1.35 18.75
N ALA A 62 -28.42 -0.03 18.61
CA ALA A 62 -29.15 0.77 17.63
C ALA A 62 -28.83 0.34 16.18
N ALA A 63 -27.56 0.06 15.86
CA ALA A 63 -27.17 -0.46 14.54
C ALA A 63 -27.79 -1.84 14.24
N LYS A 64 -27.91 -2.72 15.24
CA LYS A 64 -28.57 -4.02 15.09
C LYS A 64 -30.08 -3.86 14.89
N ALA A 65 -30.72 -2.96 15.62
CA ALA A 65 -32.15 -2.67 15.45
C ALA A 65 -32.44 -2.08 14.06
N ALA A 66 -31.61 -1.16 13.57
CA ALA A 66 -31.73 -0.62 12.22
C ALA A 66 -31.59 -1.70 11.13
N GLN A 67 -30.63 -2.62 11.28
CA GLN A 67 -30.47 -3.76 10.37
C GLN A 67 -31.70 -4.69 10.38
N GLN A 68 -32.33 -4.91 11.54
CA GLN A 68 -33.53 -5.75 11.63
C GLN A 68 -34.74 -5.11 10.94
N VAL A 69 -34.92 -3.79 11.08
CA VAL A 69 -35.98 -3.04 10.38
C VAL A 69 -35.76 -3.05 8.86
N GLU A 70 -34.51 -2.91 8.42
CA GLU A 70 -34.15 -2.95 6.99
C GLU A 70 -34.33 -4.37 6.40
N THR A 71 -34.01 -5.43 7.15
CA THR A 71 -34.28 -6.81 6.72
C THR A 71 -35.78 -7.11 6.61
N HIS A 72 -36.59 -6.61 7.56
CA HIS A 72 -38.04 -6.78 7.51
C HIS A 72 -38.65 -6.01 6.33
N ARG A 73 -38.13 -4.81 6.03
CA ARG A 73 -38.56 -4.03 4.85
C ARG A 73 -38.25 -4.76 3.53
N GLN A 74 -37.08 -5.37 3.41
CA GLN A 74 -36.68 -6.14 2.21
C GLN A 74 -37.49 -7.43 2.02
N GLU A 75 -37.92 -8.08 3.12
CA GLU A 75 -38.78 -9.27 3.05
C GLU A 75 -40.21 -8.93 2.60
N VAL A 76 -40.70 -7.72 2.90
CA VAL A 76 -42.02 -7.23 2.45
C VAL A 76 -42.01 -6.74 1.01
N THR A 77 -40.89 -6.22 0.48
CA THR A 77 -40.82 -5.66 -0.88
C THR A 77 -40.37 -6.66 -1.96
N GLY A 78 -39.98 -7.89 -1.59
CA GLY A 78 -39.53 -8.91 -2.55
C GLY A 78 -38.23 -8.58 -3.29
N GLU A 79 -37.50 -7.55 -2.87
CA GLU A 79 -36.20 -7.22 -3.43
C GLU A 79 -35.18 -8.29 -3.00
N ALA A 80 -34.69 -9.06 -3.98
CA ALA A 80 -33.71 -10.11 -3.75
C ALA A 80 -32.48 -9.54 -3.01
N LYS A 81 -32.18 -10.10 -1.83
CA LYS A 81 -30.99 -9.76 -1.05
C LYS A 81 -29.76 -9.83 -1.97
N PRO A 82 -28.96 -8.75 -2.11
CA PRO A 82 -27.78 -8.79 -2.96
C PRO A 82 -26.86 -9.89 -2.43
N HIS A 83 -26.67 -10.93 -3.24
CA HIS A 83 -25.85 -12.07 -2.86
C HIS A 83 -24.49 -11.57 -2.38
N ARG A 84 -24.08 -11.97 -1.17
CA ARG A 84 -22.85 -11.47 -0.56
C ARG A 84 -21.67 -11.90 -1.43
N LYS A 85 -21.15 -10.97 -2.24
CA LYS A 85 -20.01 -11.22 -3.15
C LYS A 85 -18.87 -11.88 -2.39
N SER A 86 -18.28 -12.92 -2.98
CA SER A 86 -17.17 -13.64 -2.36
C SER A 86 -15.97 -12.70 -2.18
N ARG A 87 -15.03 -13.05 -1.30
CA ARG A 87 -13.80 -12.26 -1.12
C ARG A 87 -12.98 -12.16 -2.41
N LEU A 88 -13.07 -13.17 -3.28
CA LEU A 88 -12.38 -13.22 -4.57
C LEU A 88 -13.04 -12.27 -5.57
N ASP A 89 -14.37 -12.25 -5.65
CA ASP A 89 -15.11 -11.33 -6.53
C ASP A 89 -14.86 -9.87 -6.13
N LYS A 90 -14.85 -9.58 -4.83
CA LYS A 90 -14.50 -8.24 -4.34
C LYS A 90 -13.06 -7.85 -4.66
N ARG A 91 -12.14 -8.82 -4.72
CA ARG A 91 -10.75 -8.56 -5.12
C ARG A 91 -10.68 -8.29 -6.62
N TYR A 92 -11.41 -9.07 -7.40
CA TYR A 92 -11.56 -8.92 -8.84
C TYR A 92 -12.09 -7.53 -9.19
N ASP A 93 -13.24 -7.15 -8.63
CA ASP A 93 -13.87 -5.85 -8.86
C ASP A 93 -12.90 -4.70 -8.58
N ARG A 94 -12.09 -4.81 -7.52
CA ARG A 94 -11.07 -3.79 -7.19
C ARG A 94 -9.91 -3.76 -8.19
N GLN A 95 -9.51 -4.90 -8.74
CA GLN A 95 -8.42 -4.97 -9.72
C GLN A 95 -8.89 -4.45 -11.09
N VAL A 96 -10.12 -4.78 -11.47
CA VAL A 96 -10.79 -4.27 -12.67
C VAL A 96 -11.02 -2.76 -12.55
N ALA A 97 -11.53 -2.29 -11.42
CA ALA A 97 -11.68 -0.84 -11.17
C ALA A 97 -10.34 -0.10 -11.22
N ALA A 98 -9.25 -0.73 -10.77
CA ALA A 98 -7.94 -0.14 -10.83
C ALA A 98 -7.37 -0.02 -12.26
N LEU A 99 -7.84 -0.82 -13.22
CA LEU A 99 -7.42 -0.71 -14.61
C LEU A 99 -7.87 0.60 -15.27
N GLY A 100 -8.98 1.18 -14.79
CA GLY A 100 -9.62 2.31 -15.47
C GLY A 100 -9.96 1.94 -16.90
N LEU A 101 -10.88 0.98 -17.06
CA LEU A 101 -11.32 0.55 -18.39
C LEU A 101 -11.98 1.72 -19.12
N LEU A 102 -11.58 1.93 -20.36
CA LEU A 102 -12.15 2.94 -21.24
C LEU A 102 -13.54 2.52 -21.73
N GLU A 103 -14.28 3.46 -22.30
CA GLU A 103 -15.60 3.17 -22.89
C GLU A 103 -15.45 2.14 -24.02
N GLY A 104 -16.18 1.02 -23.92
CA GLY A 104 -16.07 -0.11 -24.85
C GLY A 104 -14.86 -1.03 -24.63
N GLU A 105 -13.99 -0.76 -23.65
CA GLU A 105 -12.89 -1.66 -23.27
C GLU A 105 -13.41 -2.81 -22.41
N THR A 106 -13.41 -4.01 -22.96
CA THR A 106 -13.79 -5.24 -22.24
C THR A 106 -12.58 -6.09 -21.93
N VAL A 107 -12.56 -6.68 -20.73
CA VAL A 107 -11.59 -7.71 -20.34
C VAL A 107 -11.94 -9.01 -21.04
N THR A 108 -11.05 -9.52 -21.89
CA THR A 108 -11.24 -10.81 -22.58
C THR A 108 -10.69 -11.96 -21.75
N ILE A 109 -9.49 -11.79 -21.19
CA ILE A 109 -8.82 -12.84 -20.44
C ILE A 109 -8.23 -12.27 -19.15
N MET A 110 -8.31 -13.08 -18.10
CA MET A 110 -7.67 -12.81 -16.82
C MET A 110 -6.82 -14.01 -16.41
N ALA A 111 -5.60 -13.73 -15.93
CA ALA A 111 -4.71 -14.74 -15.41
C ALA A 111 -4.06 -14.29 -14.10
N ASP A 112 -4.16 -15.12 -13.07
CA ASP A 112 -3.50 -14.90 -11.79
C ASP A 112 -2.06 -15.43 -11.82
N GLY A 113 -1.11 -14.65 -11.27
CA GLY A 113 0.30 -15.01 -11.30
C GLY A 113 1.17 -14.08 -10.46
N ARG A 114 2.38 -13.82 -10.94
CA ARG A 114 3.32 -12.88 -10.30
C ARG A 114 4.00 -11.99 -11.33
N SER A 115 4.32 -10.76 -10.95
CA SER A 115 5.24 -9.91 -11.69
C SER A 115 6.44 -9.62 -10.80
N GLY A 116 7.63 -10.08 -11.24
CA GLY A 116 8.82 -10.11 -10.40
C GLY A 116 8.65 -11.04 -9.19
N VAL A 117 8.63 -10.45 -7.99
CA VAL A 117 8.44 -11.15 -6.70
C VAL A 117 7.00 -11.00 -6.17
N ARG A 118 6.23 -10.07 -6.75
CA ARG A 118 4.91 -9.68 -6.22
C ARG A 118 3.78 -10.46 -6.90
N ARG A 119 2.72 -10.76 -6.14
CA ARG A 119 1.47 -11.29 -6.70
C ARG A 119 0.85 -10.23 -7.61
N ALA A 120 0.48 -10.64 -8.81
CA ALA A 120 -0.13 -9.77 -9.80
C ALA A 120 -1.14 -10.56 -10.63
N THR A 121 -2.07 -9.86 -11.22
CA THR A 121 -3.06 -10.42 -12.14
C THR A 121 -2.82 -9.76 -13.50
N MET A 122 -2.64 -10.58 -14.52
CA MET A 122 -2.57 -10.12 -15.90
C MET A 122 -3.99 -10.05 -16.45
N PHE A 123 -4.30 -8.93 -17.07
CA PHE A 123 -5.55 -8.68 -17.77
C PHE A 123 -5.20 -8.47 -19.24
N ILE A 124 -5.93 -9.16 -20.10
CA ILE A 124 -5.90 -8.93 -21.54
C ILE A 124 -7.27 -8.35 -21.85
N THR A 125 -7.25 -7.16 -22.42
CA THR A 125 -8.44 -6.44 -22.84
C THR A 125 -8.45 -6.38 -24.36
N ARG A 126 -9.52 -5.85 -24.93
CA ARG A 126 -9.61 -5.62 -26.37
C ARG A 126 -8.51 -4.69 -26.92
N TYR A 127 -7.92 -3.84 -26.07
CA TYR A 127 -7.00 -2.77 -26.48
C TYR A 127 -5.57 -2.92 -25.93
N ARG A 128 -5.41 -3.50 -24.74
CA ARG A 128 -4.12 -3.58 -24.04
C ARG A 128 -3.94 -4.87 -23.25
N VAL A 129 -2.67 -5.23 -23.06
CA VAL A 129 -2.24 -6.17 -22.01
C VAL A 129 -1.82 -5.36 -20.80
N ALA A 130 -2.38 -5.68 -19.65
CA ALA A 130 -2.11 -5.00 -18.40
C ALA A 130 -1.75 -5.99 -17.28
N ILE A 131 -0.92 -5.54 -16.35
CA ILE A 131 -0.57 -6.25 -15.13
C ILE A 131 -0.96 -5.35 -13.96
N VAL A 132 -1.88 -5.86 -13.14
CA VAL A 132 -2.31 -5.22 -11.90
C VAL A 132 -1.70 -5.96 -10.72
N GLY A 133 -0.74 -5.32 -10.08
CA GLY A 133 -0.13 -5.79 -8.83
C GLY A 133 -0.61 -4.95 -7.65
N ARG A 134 -0.57 -5.53 -6.45
CA ARG A 134 -0.77 -4.76 -5.21
C ARG A 134 0.53 -4.67 -4.44
N SER A 135 0.98 -3.45 -4.16
CA SER A 135 1.98 -3.17 -3.13
C SER A 135 1.29 -2.85 -1.81
N ARG A 136 2.03 -2.85 -0.69
CA ARG A 136 1.48 -2.58 0.65
C ARG A 136 0.69 -1.26 0.71
N ARG A 137 1.07 -0.25 -0.08
CA ARG A 137 0.51 1.10 -0.03
C ARG A 137 -0.20 1.57 -1.31
N ARG A 138 0.03 0.92 -2.46
CA ARG A 138 -0.51 1.36 -3.76
C ARG A 138 -0.80 0.17 -4.68
N THR A 139 -1.87 0.28 -5.45
CA THR A 139 -2.09 -0.59 -6.61
C THR A 139 -1.16 -0.13 -7.72
N MET A 140 -0.42 -1.06 -8.31
CA MET A 140 0.47 -0.79 -9.42
C MET A 140 -0.17 -1.37 -10.68
N VAL A 141 -0.41 -0.50 -11.66
CA VAL A 141 -0.95 -0.88 -12.96
C VAL A 141 0.11 -0.57 -14.00
N ARG A 142 0.52 -1.57 -14.75
CA ARG A 142 1.44 -1.43 -15.88
C ARG A 142 0.75 -2.03 -17.09
N TRP A 143 0.79 -1.38 -18.23
CA TRP A 143 0.07 -1.85 -19.40
C TRP A 143 0.77 -1.44 -20.69
N ILE A 144 0.50 -2.20 -21.75
CA ILE A 144 1.02 -2.08 -23.10
C ILE A 144 -0.18 -2.20 -24.08
N PRO A 145 -0.40 -1.25 -25.00
CA PRO A 145 -1.35 -1.41 -26.11
C PRO A 145 -0.99 -2.64 -26.93
N LEU A 146 -2.00 -3.39 -27.39
CA LEU A 146 -1.77 -4.62 -28.16
C LEU A 146 -1.02 -4.34 -29.47
N GLU A 147 -1.25 -3.18 -30.06
CA GLU A 147 -0.61 -2.68 -31.27
C GLU A 147 0.90 -2.46 -31.09
N GLU A 148 1.28 -1.98 -29.90
CA GLU A 148 2.66 -1.59 -29.54
C GLU A 148 3.48 -2.76 -28.96
N VAL A 149 2.88 -3.94 -28.81
CA VAL A 149 3.62 -5.15 -28.44
C VAL A 149 4.60 -5.45 -29.55
N THR A 150 5.90 -5.40 -29.31
CA THR A 150 6.92 -5.72 -30.31
C THR A 150 7.23 -7.21 -30.37
N LYS A 151 7.36 -7.85 -29.20
CA LYS A 151 7.76 -9.25 -29.09
C LYS A 151 7.13 -9.92 -27.87
N ILE A 152 6.72 -11.17 -28.04
CA ILE A 152 6.23 -12.02 -26.96
C ILE A 152 7.23 -13.17 -26.79
N GLU A 153 7.84 -13.26 -25.61
CA GLU A 153 8.83 -14.28 -25.28
C GLU A 153 8.37 -15.12 -24.09
N THR A 154 8.90 -16.33 -24.00
CA THR A 154 8.70 -17.20 -22.83
C THR A 154 10.05 -17.58 -22.23
N ALA A 155 10.19 -17.43 -20.92
CA ALA A 155 11.36 -17.87 -20.17
C ALA A 155 10.99 -18.99 -19.20
N TRP A 156 11.89 -19.97 -19.06
CA TRP A 156 11.67 -21.17 -18.25
C TRP A 156 12.65 -21.33 -17.09
N ARG A 157 13.72 -20.52 -17.03
CA ARG A 157 14.73 -20.63 -15.98
C ARG A 157 14.13 -20.19 -14.64
N GLY A 158 13.83 -21.16 -13.77
CA GLY A 158 13.31 -20.97 -12.42
C GLY A 158 11.78 -20.89 -12.30
N ALA A 159 11.11 -20.14 -13.17
CA ALA A 159 9.64 -20.09 -13.20
C ALA A 159 9.11 -19.88 -14.63
N PRO A 160 8.02 -20.56 -15.04
CA PRO A 160 7.34 -20.27 -16.31
C PRO A 160 6.97 -18.80 -16.39
N THR A 161 7.57 -18.03 -17.30
CA THR A 161 7.39 -16.58 -17.40
C THR A 161 7.01 -16.18 -18.82
N LEU A 162 5.91 -15.45 -18.97
CA LEU A 162 5.55 -14.70 -20.18
C LEU A 162 6.21 -13.33 -20.12
N ILE A 163 6.86 -12.90 -21.20
CA ILE A 163 7.44 -11.57 -21.31
C ILE A 163 6.81 -10.89 -22.52
N VAL A 164 5.98 -9.88 -22.26
CA VAL A 164 5.40 -9.03 -23.30
C VAL A 164 6.26 -7.77 -23.39
N ASN A 165 6.91 -7.57 -24.54
CA ASN A 165 7.81 -6.45 -24.78
C ASN A 165 7.12 -5.39 -25.65
N ALA A 166 7.34 -4.12 -25.31
CA ALA A 166 7.01 -2.95 -26.12
C ALA A 166 8.17 -1.94 -26.04
N PRO A 167 8.19 -0.86 -26.84
CA PRO A 167 9.32 0.07 -26.90
C PRO A 167 9.73 0.64 -25.53
N ILE A 168 8.77 1.11 -24.73
CA ILE A 168 9.02 1.77 -23.44
C ILE A 168 8.80 0.89 -22.21
N GLU A 169 8.08 -0.23 -22.36
CA GLU A 169 7.66 -1.05 -21.23
C GLU A 169 7.84 -2.55 -21.49
N VAL A 170 8.22 -3.29 -20.45
CA VAL A 170 8.33 -4.76 -20.47
C VAL A 170 7.49 -5.33 -19.34
N LEU A 171 6.58 -6.23 -19.68
CA LEU A 171 5.66 -6.87 -18.75
C LEU A 171 6.08 -8.35 -18.54
N PRO A 172 6.94 -8.64 -17.55
CA PRO A 172 7.23 -10.00 -17.13
C PRO A 172 6.11 -10.51 -16.22
N PHE A 173 5.60 -11.70 -16.55
CA PHE A 173 4.50 -12.34 -15.84
C PHE A 173 4.77 -13.83 -15.64
N LYS A 174 4.99 -14.21 -14.38
CA LYS A 174 5.27 -15.57 -13.95
C LYS A 174 3.96 -16.31 -13.67
N GLN A 175 3.83 -17.47 -14.31
CA GLN A 175 2.76 -18.43 -14.12
C GLN A 175 3.17 -19.56 -13.18
N ARG A 176 2.18 -20.27 -12.61
CA ARG A 176 2.43 -21.40 -11.71
C ARG A 176 2.91 -22.64 -12.47
N ALA A 177 2.35 -22.88 -13.65
CA ALA A 177 2.57 -24.09 -14.43
C ALA A 177 2.93 -23.76 -15.88
N LYS A 178 3.61 -24.72 -16.54
CA LYS A 178 3.99 -24.61 -17.94
C LYS A 178 2.79 -24.67 -18.89
N SER A 179 1.81 -25.51 -18.60
CA SER A 179 0.58 -25.64 -19.38
C SER A 179 -0.23 -24.35 -19.40
N THR A 180 -0.41 -23.71 -18.24
CA THR A 180 -1.14 -22.43 -18.14
C THR A 180 -0.40 -21.30 -18.86
N LEU A 181 0.94 -21.31 -18.82
CA LEU A 181 1.73 -20.35 -19.58
C LEU A 181 1.56 -20.52 -21.10
N GLN A 182 1.59 -21.76 -21.61
CA GLN A 182 1.43 -22.01 -23.04
C GLN A 182 0.06 -21.55 -23.55
N GLN A 183 -1.01 -21.85 -22.79
CA GLN A 183 -2.36 -21.37 -23.10
C GLN A 183 -2.42 -19.84 -23.11
N LEU A 184 -1.91 -19.20 -22.06
CA LEU A 184 -1.87 -17.74 -21.95
C LEU A 184 -1.06 -17.10 -23.09
N THR A 185 0.06 -17.71 -23.47
CA THR A 185 0.91 -17.22 -24.57
C THR A 185 0.16 -17.24 -25.89
N ARG A 186 -0.56 -18.34 -26.18
CA ARG A 186 -1.38 -18.46 -27.40
C ARG A 186 -2.48 -17.41 -27.43
N LEU A 187 -3.13 -17.18 -26.30
CA LEU A 187 -4.19 -16.17 -26.18
C LEU A 187 -3.68 -14.73 -26.34
N VAL A 188 -2.53 -14.39 -25.74
CA VAL A 188 -1.92 -13.06 -25.97
C VAL A 188 -1.51 -12.91 -27.44
N GLN A 189 -0.95 -13.96 -28.04
CA GLN A 189 -0.57 -13.93 -29.44
C GLN A 189 -1.78 -13.78 -30.38
N SER A 190 -2.91 -14.43 -30.10
CA SER A 190 -4.12 -14.27 -30.90
C SER A 190 -4.66 -12.85 -30.78
N GLU A 191 -4.74 -12.29 -29.58
CA GLU A 191 -5.24 -10.92 -29.37
C GLU A 191 -4.33 -9.86 -30.01
N VAL A 192 -3.00 -10.04 -29.93
CA VAL A 192 -2.05 -9.14 -30.63
C VAL A 192 -2.17 -9.27 -32.14
N ARG A 193 -2.36 -10.49 -32.67
CA ARG A 193 -2.58 -10.69 -34.12
C ARG A 193 -3.88 -10.03 -34.56
N GLU A 194 -4.96 -10.21 -33.81
CA GLU A 194 -6.26 -9.61 -34.10
C GLU A 194 -6.22 -8.08 -34.03
N ALA A 195 -5.51 -7.50 -33.05
CA ALA A 195 -5.32 -6.06 -32.95
C ALA A 195 -4.57 -5.49 -34.17
N ARG A 196 -3.56 -6.21 -34.68
CA ARG A 196 -2.80 -5.79 -35.88
C ARG A 196 -3.51 -6.06 -37.20
N ALA A 197 -4.45 -7.01 -37.25
CA ALA A 197 -5.18 -7.38 -38.46
C ALA A 197 -6.17 -6.30 -38.95
N GLY A 198 -6.24 -5.13 -38.29
CA GLY A 198 -6.72 -3.90 -38.94
C GLY A 198 -8.21 -3.83 -39.18
N GLY A 199 -9.03 -4.44 -38.34
CA GLY A 199 -10.49 -4.31 -38.39
C GLY A 199 -11.05 -3.02 -37.78
N GLY A 200 -10.39 -1.86 -37.96
CA GLY A 200 -10.86 -0.47 -37.73
C GLY A 200 -11.45 -0.04 -36.37
N ARG A 201 -11.87 -0.95 -35.49
CA ARG A 201 -12.61 -0.69 -34.25
C ARG A 201 -11.87 -1.16 -32.99
N ARG A 202 -10.59 -1.53 -33.11
CA ARG A 202 -9.76 -2.00 -31.99
C ARG A 202 -8.74 -0.98 -31.49
N HIS A 203 -8.67 0.20 -32.10
CA HIS A 203 -7.83 1.28 -31.60
C HIS A 203 -8.64 2.16 -30.64
N SER A 204 -8.10 2.38 -29.44
CA SER A 204 -8.54 3.50 -28.62
C SER A 204 -7.57 4.65 -28.83
N ALA A 205 -8.05 5.76 -29.40
CA ALA A 205 -7.25 6.96 -29.62
C ALA A 205 -6.68 7.49 -28.29
N ASP A 206 -7.51 7.52 -27.25
CA ASP A 206 -7.13 7.97 -25.91
C ASP A 206 -6.01 7.10 -25.30
N LEU A 207 -6.12 5.77 -25.45
CA LEU A 207 -5.13 4.83 -24.92
C LEU A 207 -3.79 4.95 -25.66
N MET A 208 -3.82 5.15 -26.98
CA MET A 208 -2.63 5.38 -27.77
C MET A 208 -2.01 6.75 -27.50
N GLN A 209 -2.82 7.78 -27.25
CA GLN A 209 -2.35 9.09 -26.85
C GLN A 209 -1.64 9.04 -25.50
N ASP A 210 -2.23 8.41 -24.48
CA ASP A 210 -1.58 8.23 -23.17
C ASP A 210 -0.30 7.37 -23.28
N TRP A 211 -0.28 6.36 -24.16
CA TRP A 211 0.95 5.62 -24.45
C TRP A 211 2.04 6.51 -25.06
N ASN A 212 1.68 7.33 -26.05
CA ASN A 212 2.60 8.24 -26.72
C ASN A 212 3.10 9.33 -25.77
N ASP A 213 2.25 9.88 -24.92
CA ASP A 213 2.63 10.86 -23.90
C ASP A 213 3.61 10.26 -22.90
N ARG A 214 3.38 9.02 -22.44
CA ARG A 214 4.34 8.29 -21.60
C ARG A 214 5.66 8.02 -22.32
N MET A 215 5.61 7.74 -23.61
CA MET A 215 6.82 7.56 -24.41
C MET A 215 7.61 8.87 -24.54
N ASN A 216 6.94 9.97 -24.85
CA ASN A 216 7.54 11.29 -24.97
C ASN A 216 8.17 11.73 -23.64
N GLN A 217 7.45 11.59 -22.52
CA GLN A 217 8.00 11.86 -21.19
C GLN A 217 9.24 10.99 -20.89
N MET A 218 9.23 9.72 -21.30
CA MET A 218 10.38 8.83 -21.10
C MET A 218 11.58 9.25 -21.96
N LEU A 219 11.34 9.67 -23.20
CA LEU A 219 12.35 10.20 -24.11
C LEU A 219 12.89 11.56 -23.64
N ASP A 220 12.08 12.40 -23.03
CA ASP A 220 12.51 13.69 -22.50
C ASP A 220 13.36 13.52 -21.23
N SER A 221 13.06 12.51 -20.40
CA SER A 221 13.81 12.24 -19.17
C SER A 221 15.18 11.60 -19.43
N SER A 222 16.23 12.10 -18.77
CA SER A 222 17.59 11.53 -18.87
C SER A 222 17.66 10.07 -18.40
N ALA A 223 16.94 9.73 -17.32
CA ALA A 223 16.84 8.36 -16.81
C ALA A 223 16.10 7.43 -17.78
N GLY A 224 15.07 7.92 -18.46
CA GLY A 224 14.32 7.16 -19.47
C GLY A 224 15.14 6.91 -20.74
N ARG A 225 15.86 7.92 -21.24
CA ARG A 225 16.82 7.78 -22.35
C ARG A 225 17.89 6.74 -22.04
N PHE A 226 18.48 6.80 -20.84
CA PHE A 226 19.49 5.82 -20.42
C PHE A 226 18.90 4.40 -20.39
N ARG A 227 17.70 4.23 -19.84
CA ARG A 227 17.01 2.92 -19.78
C ARG A 227 16.68 2.37 -21.18
N LEU A 228 16.25 3.22 -22.11
CA LEU A 228 16.02 2.85 -23.50
C LEU A 228 17.34 2.50 -24.22
N TRP A 229 18.40 3.25 -23.93
CA TRP A 229 19.74 2.99 -24.48
C TRP A 229 20.29 1.64 -24.02
N ILE A 230 20.17 1.30 -22.72
CA ILE A 230 20.53 -0.02 -22.18
C ILE A 230 19.75 -1.12 -22.93
N ARG A 231 18.45 -0.91 -23.14
CA ARG A 231 17.59 -1.87 -23.84
C ARG A 231 18.00 -2.05 -25.31
N ARG A 232 18.46 -0.98 -25.98
CA ARG A 232 18.87 -1.02 -27.39
C ARG A 232 20.30 -1.54 -27.59
N HIS A 233 21.17 -1.38 -26.60
CA HIS A 233 22.58 -1.77 -26.65
C HIS A 233 23.00 -2.62 -25.43
N PRO A 234 22.42 -3.81 -25.21
CA PRO A 234 22.70 -4.63 -24.03
C PRO A 234 24.18 -5.06 -23.93
N TRP A 235 24.87 -5.22 -25.06
CA TRP A 235 26.29 -5.58 -25.07
C TRP A 235 27.20 -4.45 -24.58
N PHE A 236 26.90 -3.19 -24.90
CA PHE A 236 27.66 -2.04 -24.38
C PHE A 236 27.59 -1.96 -22.86
N THR A 237 26.42 -2.21 -22.27
CA THR A 237 26.30 -2.28 -20.81
C THR A 237 27.09 -3.42 -20.19
N LEU A 238 27.13 -4.59 -20.84
CA LEU A 238 27.90 -5.73 -20.34
C LEU A 238 29.40 -5.46 -20.40
N VAL A 239 29.89 -4.87 -21.49
CA VAL A 239 31.30 -4.47 -21.65
C VAL A 239 31.66 -3.37 -20.65
N TRP A 240 30.82 -2.35 -20.49
CA TRP A 240 31.06 -1.27 -19.54
C TRP A 240 31.09 -1.77 -18.09
N LEU A 241 30.14 -2.61 -17.68
CA LEU A 241 30.15 -3.25 -16.36
C LEU A 241 31.36 -4.18 -16.18
N ALA A 242 31.75 -4.93 -17.20
CA ALA A 242 32.95 -5.78 -17.15
C ALA A 242 34.23 -4.94 -16.99
N SER A 243 34.30 -3.75 -17.59
CA SER A 243 35.44 -2.85 -17.46
C SER A 243 35.59 -2.21 -16.08
N LEU A 244 34.52 -2.20 -15.27
CA LEU A 244 34.57 -1.74 -13.88
C LEU A 244 35.12 -2.80 -12.91
N VAL A 245 35.14 -4.08 -13.30
CA VAL A 245 35.62 -5.18 -12.44
C VAL A 245 37.12 -5.05 -12.12
N PRO A 246 38.03 -4.77 -13.09
CA PRO A 246 39.44 -4.54 -12.80
C PRO A 246 39.68 -3.31 -11.92
N VAL A 247 38.93 -2.22 -12.16
CA VAL A 247 39.05 -0.97 -11.40
C VAL A 247 38.60 -1.16 -9.95
N ALA A 248 37.48 -1.84 -9.72
CA ALA A 248 37.01 -2.18 -8.39
C ALA A 248 37.98 -3.10 -7.65
N TYR A 249 38.56 -4.08 -8.36
CA TYR A 249 39.60 -4.95 -7.81
C TYR A 249 40.86 -4.16 -7.40
N PHE A 250 41.32 -3.23 -8.25
CA PHE A 250 42.48 -2.39 -7.95
C PHE A 250 42.24 -1.45 -6.76
N ILE A 251 41.05 -0.87 -6.63
CA ILE A 251 40.67 -0.02 -5.48
C ILE A 251 40.55 -0.86 -4.19
N SER A 252 40.05 -2.09 -4.27
CA SER A 252 39.98 -2.98 -3.11
C SER A 252 41.36 -3.45 -2.64
N ARG A 253 42.30 -3.64 -3.56
CA ARG A 253 43.67 -4.08 -3.27
C ARG A 253 44.58 -2.96 -2.78
N SER A 254 44.31 -1.71 -3.15
CA SER A 254 45.08 -0.53 -2.73
C SER A 254 44.64 0.05 -1.38
N ARG A 255 43.63 -0.54 -0.73
CA ARG A 255 43.17 -0.21 0.63
C ARG A 255 43.59 -1.24 1.70
N ILE A 256 44.44 -2.20 1.34
CA ILE A 256 45.19 -3.08 2.25
C ILE A 256 46.64 -2.58 2.23
#